data_AF-A0A1D6NKI3-F1
#
_entry.id   AF-A0A1D6NKI3-F1
#
_cell.length_a   1.000
_cell.length_b   1.000
_cell.length_c   1.000
_cell.angle_alpha   90.00
_cell.angle_beta   90.00
_cell.angle_gamma   90.00
#
_symmetry.space_group_name_H-M   'P 1'
#
loop_
_entity.id
_entity.type
_entity.pdbx_description
1 polymer ?
#
loop_
_entity_poly.entity_id
_entity_poly.type
_entity_poly.pdbx_seq_one_letter_code
_entity_poly.pdbx_strand_id
1 'polypeptide(L)'
;MQGGPLSPDEYRVASPPALLHQPAPVIVVAIDRDRNSQLAAKWVVDHLLSGASQIVLLHVAAHYPANHGFAMAETTQSALEAEMKEIFVPYRGFFNRNGVDVFEVVLEEADVSKAILGYITANKIQSARSRTSATRTRHA
;
A
#
# COMPACT_ATOMS: atom_id res chain seq x y z
N MET A 1 -53.71 34.97 -26.59
CA MET A 1 -52.96 33.76 -26.98
C MET A 1 -51.54 33.95 -26.47
N GLN A 2 -51.33 33.57 -25.21
CA GLN A 2 -50.64 32.33 -24.81
C GLN A 2 -49.14 32.41 -25.11
N GLY A 3 -48.37 32.70 -24.04
CA GLY A 3 -46.94 32.50 -24.01
C GLY A 3 -46.64 31.00 -24.08
N GLY A 4 -45.77 30.62 -25.01
CA GLY A 4 -45.19 29.29 -25.04
C GLY A 4 -44.08 29.17 -23.99
N PRO A 5 -44.00 28.07 -23.24
CA PRO A 5 -42.85 27.80 -22.39
C PRO A 5 -41.62 27.54 -23.28
N LEU A 6 -40.53 28.25 -23.01
CA LEU A 6 -39.23 28.00 -23.62
C LEU A 6 -38.68 26.64 -23.12
N SER A 7 -38.15 25.88 -24.07
CA SER A 7 -37.65 24.51 -23.95
C SER A 7 -36.63 24.34 -22.82
N PRO A 8 -36.65 23.24 -22.04
CA PRO A 8 -35.69 22.98 -20.95
C PRO A 8 -34.28 22.58 -21.42
N ASP A 9 -33.82 23.01 -22.59
CA ASP A 9 -32.51 22.61 -23.15
C ASP A 9 -31.30 23.32 -22.52
N GLU A 10 -31.48 24.12 -21.47
CA GLU A 10 -30.39 24.79 -20.74
C GLU A 10 -29.82 23.98 -19.56
N TYR A 11 -29.60 22.66 -19.68
CA TYR A 11 -28.81 21.95 -18.66
C TYR A 11 -28.02 20.77 -19.22
N ARG A 12 -26.89 21.04 -19.90
CA ARG A 12 -25.70 20.17 -19.81
C ARG A 12 -24.41 21.00 -19.80
N VAL A 13 -24.28 21.86 -18.79
CA VAL A 13 -22.96 22.18 -18.25
C VAL A 13 -22.36 20.90 -17.69
N ALA A 14 -21.12 20.62 -18.09
CA ALA A 14 -20.19 19.65 -17.53
C ALA A 14 -20.58 18.17 -17.60
N SER A 15 -19.96 17.46 -18.54
CA SER A 15 -19.30 16.22 -18.13
C SER A 15 -17.80 16.48 -18.25
N PRO A 16 -17.04 16.63 -17.15
CA PRO A 16 -15.60 16.43 -17.24
C PRO A 16 -15.39 15.04 -17.86
N PRO A 17 -14.37 14.87 -18.71
CA PRO A 17 -14.05 13.54 -19.23
C PRO A 17 -13.93 12.63 -18.02
N ALA A 18 -14.62 11.48 -18.07
CA ALA A 18 -14.51 10.46 -17.03
C ALA A 18 -13.03 10.28 -16.76
N LEU A 19 -12.54 10.82 -15.64
CA LEU A 19 -11.19 10.59 -15.18
C LEU A 19 -11.20 9.10 -14.91
N LEU A 20 -10.70 8.36 -15.91
CA LEU A 20 -10.26 6.99 -15.79
C LEU A 20 -9.70 6.89 -14.39
N HIS A 21 -10.33 6.04 -13.59
CA HIS A 21 -9.96 5.74 -12.23
C HIS A 21 -8.49 5.30 -12.29
N GLN A 22 -7.56 6.25 -12.25
CA GLN A 22 -6.15 5.95 -12.21
C GLN A 22 -6.00 5.20 -10.89
N PRO A 23 -5.51 3.96 -10.92
CA PRO A 23 -5.34 3.21 -9.70
C PRO A 23 -4.50 4.09 -8.78
N ALA A 24 -5.07 4.47 -7.65
CA ALA A 24 -4.42 5.40 -6.77
C ALA A 24 -3.06 4.79 -6.36
N PRO A 25 -1.97 5.55 -6.47
CA PRO A 25 -0.64 4.98 -6.35
C PRO A 25 -0.43 4.41 -4.95
N VAL A 26 0.10 3.19 -4.93
CA VAL A 26 0.61 2.51 -3.74
C VAL A 26 2.11 2.72 -3.71
N ILE A 27 2.62 3.29 -2.62
CA ILE A 27 4.05 3.54 -2.45
C ILE A 27 4.59 2.53 -1.45
N VAL A 28 5.65 1.82 -1.85
CA VAL A 28 6.38 0.90 -0.97
C VAL A 28 7.65 1.62 -0.50
N VAL A 29 7.84 1.71 0.81
CA VAL A 29 9.01 2.30 1.45
C VAL A 29 9.77 1.20 2.15
N ALA A 30 10.97 0.88 1.65
CA ALA A 30 11.87 -0.05 2.31
C ALA A 30 12.46 0.62 3.56
N ILE A 31 12.30 -0.02 4.71
CA ILE A 31 12.77 0.51 5.99
C ILE A 31 13.78 -0.42 6.67
N ASP A 32 14.78 0.20 7.26
CA ASP A 32 15.79 -0.43 8.11
C ASP A 32 16.06 0.49 9.33
N ARG A 33 16.99 0.08 10.20
CA ARG A 33 17.43 0.84 11.38
C ARG A 33 18.38 1.98 11.07
N ASP A 34 18.67 2.21 9.79
CA ASP A 34 19.67 3.18 9.37
C ASP A 34 19.07 4.58 9.20
N ARG A 35 19.96 5.57 9.14
CA ARG A 35 19.56 6.96 8.95
C ARG A 35 19.05 7.21 7.53
N ASN A 36 19.47 6.43 6.54
CA ASN A 36 19.03 6.65 5.16
C ASN A 36 17.56 6.28 4.98
N SER A 37 17.07 5.20 5.61
CA SER A 37 15.64 4.87 5.62
C SER A 37 14.79 6.00 6.22
N GLN A 38 15.25 6.67 7.28
CA GLN A 38 14.55 7.83 7.84
C GLN A 38 14.51 9.02 6.87
N LEU A 39 15.63 9.31 6.21
CA LEU A 39 15.69 10.37 5.20
C LEU A 39 14.80 10.06 3.98
N ALA A 40 14.76 8.80 3.54
CA ALA A 40 13.91 8.33 2.46
C ALA A 40 12.42 8.46 2.84
N ALA A 41 12.03 8.05 4.05
CA ALA A 41 10.66 8.19 4.53
C ALA A 41 10.23 9.68 4.55
N LYS A 42 11.08 10.57 5.07
CA LYS A 42 10.83 12.01 5.03
C LYS A 42 10.71 12.52 3.59
N TRP A 43 11.59 12.08 2.69
CA TRP A 43 11.54 12.50 1.29
C TRP A 43 10.21 12.09 0.63
N VAL A 44 9.71 10.88 0.91
CA VAL A 44 8.39 10.42 0.44
C VAL A 44 7.27 11.31 0.97
N VAL A 45 7.33 11.69 2.25
CA VAL A 45 6.36 12.63 2.85
C VAL A 45 6.33 13.95 2.08
N ASP A 46 7.51 14.52 1.83
CA ASP A 46 7.65 15.84 1.24
C ASP A 46 7.28 15.86 -0.26
N HIS A 47 7.44 14.76 -0.99
CA HIS A 47 7.36 14.76 -2.46
C HIS A 47 6.31 13.84 -3.07
N LEU A 48 5.93 12.74 -2.42
CA LEU A 48 5.12 11.69 -3.05
C LEU A 48 3.75 11.48 -2.38
N LEU A 49 3.50 12.08 -1.21
CA LEU A 49 2.24 11.84 -0.49
C LEU A 49 1.01 12.50 -1.11
N SER A 50 1.16 13.59 -1.86
CA SER A 50 0.03 14.38 -2.38
C SER A 50 -0.93 13.61 -3.31
N GLY A 51 -0.58 12.40 -3.74
CA GLY A 51 -1.46 11.54 -4.55
C GLY A 51 -1.52 10.09 -4.10
N ALA A 52 -0.84 9.72 -3.00
CA ALA A 52 -0.81 8.34 -2.53
C ALA A 52 -2.14 7.94 -1.92
N SER A 53 -2.65 6.75 -2.25
CA SER A 53 -3.77 6.17 -1.49
C SER A 53 -3.28 5.29 -0.36
N GLN A 54 -2.15 4.62 -0.55
CA GLN A 54 -1.63 3.64 0.42
C GLN A 54 -0.11 3.70 0.47
N ILE A 55 0.42 3.58 1.69
CA ILE A 55 1.84 3.43 1.99
C ILE A 55 2.05 2.04 2.56
N VAL A 56 3.03 1.31 2.03
CA VAL A 56 3.50 0.06 2.59
C VAL A 56 4.90 0.28 3.14
N LEU A 57 5.04 0.17 4.46
CA LEU A 57 6.33 0.10 5.13
C LEU A 57 6.80 -1.35 5.05
N LEU A 58 7.90 -1.58 4.34
CA LEU A 58 8.42 -2.91 4.08
C LEU A 58 9.79 -3.08 4.73
N HIS A 59 9.88 -4.00 5.68
CA HIS A 59 11.14 -4.40 6.30
C HIS A 59 11.54 -5.77 5.78
N VAL A 60 12.83 -5.97 5.49
CA VAL A 60 13.37 -7.30 5.17
C VAL A 60 14.21 -7.76 6.35
N ALA A 61 13.69 -8.74 7.09
CA ALA A 61 14.44 -9.43 8.11
C ALA A 61 15.41 -10.40 7.40
N ALA A 62 16.65 -9.96 7.20
CA ALA A 62 17.72 -10.85 6.79
C ALA A 62 17.85 -11.93 7.88
N HIS A 63 17.63 -13.19 7.49
CA HIS A 63 17.65 -14.39 8.33
C HIS A 63 18.49 -14.18 9.59
N TYR A 64 17.85 -13.84 10.72
CA TYR A 64 18.54 -13.90 12.00
C TYR A 64 18.80 -15.39 12.21
N PRO A 65 20.05 -15.88 12.22
CA PRO A 65 20.29 -17.22 12.71
C PRO A 65 19.78 -17.20 14.15
N ALA A 66 18.69 -17.93 14.40
CA ALA A 66 18.28 -18.25 15.75
C ALA A 66 19.44 -19.05 16.37
N ASN A 67 20.41 -18.36 16.96
CA ASN A 67 21.59 -18.95 17.57
C ASN A 67 21.28 -19.58 18.94
N HIS A 68 20.01 -19.86 19.24
CA HIS A 68 19.61 -20.32 20.56
C HIS A 68 18.72 -21.56 20.41
N GLY A 69 19.35 -22.70 20.67
CA GLY A 69 18.79 -24.02 20.44
C GLY A 69 17.51 -24.30 21.23
N PHE A 70 16.61 -25.01 20.57
CA PHE A 70 15.61 -26.00 21.05
C PHE A 70 14.76 -25.75 22.31
N ALA A 71 14.87 -24.62 23.00
CA ALA A 71 14.03 -24.27 24.13
C ALA A 71 13.84 -22.76 24.13
N MET A 72 12.69 -22.26 23.62
CA MET A 72 12.14 -20.89 23.76
C MET A 72 11.41 -20.36 22.50
N ALA A 73 10.66 -21.20 21.77
CA ALA A 73 9.89 -20.74 20.60
C ALA A 73 8.87 -19.62 20.93
N GLU A 74 8.32 -19.59 22.15
CA GLU A 74 7.35 -18.56 22.56
C GLU A 74 8.01 -17.22 22.93
N THR A 75 9.23 -17.24 23.47
CA THR A 75 9.96 -16.03 23.85
C THR A 75 10.58 -15.33 22.63
N THR A 76 11.00 -16.10 21.63
CA THR A 76 11.57 -15.54 20.39
C THR A 76 10.54 -14.79 19.56
N GLN A 77 9.29 -15.26 19.51
CA GLN A 77 8.23 -14.57 18.78
C GLN A 77 7.92 -13.21 19.42
N SER A 78 7.84 -13.18 20.76
CA SER A 78 7.60 -11.93 21.50
C SER A 78 8.75 -10.92 21.35
N ALA A 79 10.00 -11.40 21.27
CA ALA A 79 11.17 -10.55 21.05
C ALA A 79 11.20 -9.97 19.64
N LEU A 80 10.88 -10.79 18.63
CA LEU A 80 10.76 -10.36 17.23
C LEU A 80 9.64 -9.34 17.06
N GLU A 81 8.47 -9.56 17.67
CA GLU A 81 7.36 -8.61 17.63
C GLU A 81 7.71 -7.28 18.31
N ALA A 82 8.43 -7.32 19.43
CA ALA A 82 8.92 -6.11 20.10
C ALA A 82 9.93 -5.37 19.21
N GLU A 83 10.84 -6.09 18.58
CA GLU A 83 11.84 -5.57 17.64
C GLU A 83 11.17 -4.89 16.43
N MET A 84 10.20 -5.58 15.81
CA MET A 84 9.42 -5.05 14.70
C MET A 84 8.69 -3.78 15.11
N LYS A 85 8.03 -3.81 16.26
CA LYS A 85 7.32 -2.63 16.78
C LYS A 85 8.29 -1.45 16.96
N GLU A 86 9.49 -1.68 17.47
CA GLU A 86 10.49 -0.63 17.63
C GLU A 86 10.93 -0.03 16.28
N ILE A 87 11.12 -0.87 15.26
CA ILE A 87 11.49 -0.41 13.91
C ILE A 87 10.34 0.38 13.27
N PHE A 88 9.10 -0.10 13.30
CA PHE A 88 7.98 0.52 12.57
C PHE A 88 7.41 1.77 13.27
N VAL A 89 7.44 1.86 14.60
CA VAL A 89 6.91 3.00 15.38
C VAL A 89 7.37 4.37 14.87
N PRO A 90 8.67 4.66 14.67
CA PRO A 90 9.10 5.95 14.15
C PRO A 90 8.55 6.24 12.75
N TYR A 91 8.38 5.19 11.92
CA TYR A 91 7.92 5.35 10.55
C TYR A 91 6.42 5.63 10.43
N ARG A 92 5.59 5.01 11.28
CA ARG A 92 4.15 5.31 11.36
C ARG A 92 3.87 6.80 11.57
N GLY A 93 4.70 7.46 12.39
CA GLY A 93 4.56 8.87 12.72
C GLY A 93 4.67 9.81 11.50
N PHE A 94 5.46 9.43 10.50
CA PHE A 94 5.61 10.21 9.26
C PHE A 94 4.34 10.23 8.41
N PHE A 95 3.59 9.12 8.37
CA PHE A 95 2.51 8.91 7.41
C PHE A 95 1.11 9.09 8.00
N ASN A 96 0.92 8.82 9.31
CA ASN A 96 -0.40 8.88 9.98
C ASN A 96 -1.14 10.22 9.88
N ARG A 97 -0.44 11.34 9.63
CA ARG A 97 -1.06 12.68 9.59
C ARG A 97 -1.62 13.06 8.21
N ASN A 98 -1.37 12.24 7.19
CA ASN A 98 -1.60 12.62 5.80
C ASN A 98 -2.84 11.98 5.16
N GLY A 99 -3.68 11.30 5.96
CA GLY A 99 -4.93 10.69 5.47
C GLY A 99 -4.72 9.52 4.50
N VAL A 100 -3.53 8.91 4.53
CA VAL A 100 -3.15 7.74 3.73
C VAL A 100 -3.20 6.48 4.59
N ASP A 101 -3.63 5.36 4.01
CA ASP A 101 -3.58 4.08 4.70
C ASP A 101 -2.14 3.58 4.77
N VAL A 102 -1.69 3.19 5.97
CA VAL A 102 -0.33 2.71 6.21
C VAL A 102 -0.38 1.24 6.58
N PHE A 103 0.32 0.41 5.81
CA PHE A 103 0.44 -1.02 6.02
C PHE A 103 1.89 -1.39 6.34
N GLU A 104 2.05 -2.45 7.12
CA GLU A 104 3.36 -2.96 7.52
C GLU A 104 3.54 -4.37 7.00
N VAL A 105 4.69 -4.60 6.39
CA VAL A 105 5.07 -5.88 5.82
C VAL A 105 6.48 -6.20 6.24
N VAL A 106 6.66 -7.43 6.71
CA VAL A 106 7.98 -7.99 6.96
C VAL A 106 8.17 -9.16 6.02
N LEU A 107 9.31 -9.17 5.33
CA LEU A 107 9.76 -10.29 4.53
C LEU A 107 10.96 -10.94 5.20
N GLU A 108 11.00 -12.27 5.22
CA GLU A 108 12.17 -13.03 5.64
C GLU A 108 12.91 -13.50 4.38
N GLU A 109 14.07 -12.91 4.10
CA GLU A 109 14.86 -13.28 2.92
C GLU A 109 16.32 -12.86 3.13
N ALA A 110 17.26 -13.67 2.63
CA ALA A 110 18.69 -13.39 2.77
C ALA A 110 19.15 -12.25 1.85
N ASP A 111 18.51 -12.13 0.67
CA ASP A 111 18.77 -11.06 -0.29
C ASP A 111 17.64 -10.02 -0.24
N VAL A 112 17.93 -8.87 0.36
CA VAL A 112 17.03 -7.72 0.49
C VAL A 112 16.47 -7.27 -0.86
N SER A 113 17.30 -7.20 -1.89
CA SER A 113 16.89 -6.72 -3.20
C SER A 113 15.91 -7.67 -3.85
N LYS A 114 16.19 -8.97 -3.76
CA LYS A 114 15.31 -10.03 -4.25
C LYS A 114 13.97 -10.03 -3.52
N ALA A 115 13.96 -9.84 -2.19
CA ALA A 115 12.73 -9.79 -1.39
C ALA A 115 11.83 -8.63 -1.82
N ILE A 116 12.39 -7.43 -1.93
CA ILE A 116 11.67 -6.22 -2.34
C ILE A 116 11.12 -6.40 -3.77
N LEU A 117 11.95 -6.88 -4.70
CA LEU A 117 11.54 -7.11 -6.08
C LEU A 117 10.43 -8.16 -6.17
N GLY A 118 10.56 -9.25 -5.41
CA GLY A 118 9.56 -10.32 -5.33
C GLY A 118 8.22 -9.79 -4.82
N TYR A 119 8.23 -8.99 -3.75
CA TYR A 119 7.03 -8.37 -3.20
C TYR A 119 6.36 -7.43 -4.20
N ILE A 120 7.13 -6.54 -4.84
CA ILE A 120 6.59 -5.61 -5.84
C ILE A 120 6.00 -6.39 -7.01
N THR A 121 6.67 -7.45 -7.47
CA THR A 121 6.19 -8.28 -8.58
C THR A 121 4.89 -9.00 -8.22
N ALA A 122 4.81 -9.62 -7.04
CA ALA A 122 3.61 -10.32 -6.57
C ALA A 122 2.40 -9.38 -6.42
N ASN A 123 2.60 -8.20 -5.84
CA ASN A 123 1.50 -7.25 -5.59
C ASN A 123 1.05 -6.50 -6.85
N LYS A 124 1.94 -6.29 -7.83
CA LYS A 124 1.55 -5.75 -9.15
C LYS A 124 0.68 -6.73 -9.94
N ILE A 125 0.81 -8.04 -9.70
CA ILE A 125 0.00 -9.08 -10.36
C ILE A 125 -1.41 -9.17 -9.76
N GLN A 126 -1.66 -8.64 -8.55
CA GLN A 126 -2.98 -8.69 -7.93
C GLN A 126 -4.03 -7.78 -8.62
N SER A 127 -3.61 -6.90 -9.54
CA SER A 127 -4.47 -6.19 -10.50
C SER A 127 -4.92 -7.06 -11.69
N ALA A 128 -4.39 -8.28 -11.86
CA ALA A 128 -4.96 -9.31 -12.73
C ALA A 128 -6.17 -9.96 -12.03
N ARG A 129 -7.24 -9.17 -11.92
CA ARG A 129 -8.54 -9.56 -11.39
C ARG A 129 -9.06 -10.79 -12.16
N SER A 130 -9.17 -11.94 -11.51
CA SER A 130 -10.10 -12.98 -11.98
C SER A 130 -11.52 -12.40 -11.90
N ARG A 131 -11.99 -11.80 -13.00
CA ARG A 131 -13.42 -11.57 -13.25
C ARG A 131 -13.97 -12.79 -13.99
N THR A 132 -14.11 -13.92 -13.31
CA THR A 132 -15.12 -14.90 -13.73
C THR A 132 -16.48 -14.48 -13.17
N SER A 133 -17.10 -13.47 -13.79
CA SER A 133 -18.56 -13.31 -13.72
C SER A 133 -19.16 -14.36 -14.66
N ALA A 134 -19.32 -15.59 -14.18
CA ALA A 134 -20.19 -16.56 -14.84
C ALA A 134 -21.63 -16.24 -14.44
N THR A 135 -22.24 -15.24 -15.08
CA THR A 135 -23.70 -15.07 -15.01
C THR A 135 -24.33 -16.18 -15.85
N ARG A 136 -24.71 -17.29 -15.21
CA ARG A 136 -25.47 -18.35 -15.85
C ARG A 136 -26.94 -17.94 -15.89
N THR A 137 -27.33 -17.20 -16.92
CA THR A 137 -28.74 -17.03 -17.27
C THR A 137 -29.23 -18.36 -17.83
N ARG A 138 -30.10 -19.07 -17.10
CA ARG A 138 -30.95 -20.11 -17.70
C ARG A 138 -32.25 -19.43 -18.09
N HIS A 139 -32.45 -19.28 -19.40
CA HIS A 139 -33.76 -18.99 -19.99
C HIS A 139 -34.58 -20.28 -20.07
N ALA A 140 -35.87 -20.12 -19.75
CA ALA A 140 -37.05 -20.92 -20.09
C ALA A 140 -36.94 -22.45 -20.09
#